data_AF-F2JIU9-F1
#
_entry.id   AF-F2JIU9-F1
#
_cell.length_a   1.000
_cell.length_b   1.000
_cell.length_c   1.000
_cell.angle_alpha   90.00
_cell.angle_beta   90.00
_cell.angle_gamma   90.00
#
_symmetry.space_group_name_H-M   'P 1'
#
loop_
_entity.id
_entity.type
_entity.pdbx_description
1 polymer ?
#
loop_
_entity_poly.entity_id
_entity_poly.type
_entity_poly.pdbx_seq_one_letter_code
_entity_poly.pdbx_strand_id
1 'polypeptide(L)'
;MNQFKKYLMIDCYAFTAVVLANAIFQALNIASEVPMKYSLYIFLVSSVIAFLMFLTDQFIVSNGIVKGIVHILDVLVPVFLSNMLQSGFQLKLIETLIVIGFSLAIYGIVYLMMYLSYREKDAKLNESIQKMRAKKQKS
;
A
#
# COMPACT_ATOMS: atom_id res chain seq x y z
N MET A 1 -13.54 10.47 5.31
CA MET A 1 -13.19 10.19 3.89
C MET A 1 -13.93 8.92 3.50
N ASN A 2 -14.54 8.84 2.30
CA ASN A 2 -15.23 7.61 1.88
C ASN A 2 -14.22 6.44 1.89
N GLN A 3 -14.56 5.30 2.49
CA GLN A 3 -13.64 4.16 2.64
C GLN A 3 -12.98 3.81 1.30
N PHE A 4 -13.76 3.79 0.22
CA PHE A 4 -13.26 3.59 -1.14
C PHE A 4 -12.09 4.50 -1.56
N LYS A 5 -12.16 5.81 -1.25
CA LYS A 5 -11.07 6.76 -1.58
C LYS A 5 -9.80 6.48 -0.80
N LYS A 6 -9.91 5.85 0.38
CA LYS A 6 -8.77 5.48 1.22
C LYS A 6 -8.00 4.33 0.60
N TYR A 7 -8.67 3.25 0.21
CA TYR A 7 -8.01 2.08 -0.40
C TYR A 7 -7.48 2.37 -1.80
N LEU A 8 -8.15 3.24 -2.57
CA LEU A 8 -7.61 3.70 -3.86
C LEU A 8 -6.30 4.50 -3.66
N MET A 9 -6.21 5.34 -2.62
CA MET A 9 -4.96 6.01 -2.26
C MET A 9 -3.88 5.01 -1.83
N ILE A 10 -4.22 4.00 -1.02
CA ILE A 10 -3.29 2.94 -0.60
C ILE A 10 -2.73 2.22 -1.83
N ASP A 11 -3.59 1.84 -2.76
CA ASP A 11 -3.20 1.13 -3.98
C ASP A 11 -2.24 1.98 -4.82
N CYS A 12 -2.58 3.25 -5.05
CA CYS A 12 -1.69 4.18 -5.76
C CYS A 12 -0.34 4.39 -5.07
N TYR A 13 -0.31 4.52 -3.73
CA TYR A 13 0.95 4.64 -2.99
C TYR A 13 1.77 3.36 -3.04
N ALA A 14 1.14 2.19 -2.90
CA ALA A 14 1.81 0.90 -3.00
C ALA A 14 2.41 0.69 -4.39
N PHE A 15 1.63 0.94 -5.45
CA PHE A 15 2.11 0.88 -6.83
C PHE A 15 3.30 1.83 -7.05
N THR A 16 3.19 3.07 -6.60
CA THR A 16 4.27 4.07 -6.75
C THR A 16 5.52 3.65 -6.00
N ALA A 17 5.40 3.13 -4.78
CA ALA A 17 6.53 2.67 -3.99
C ALA A 17 7.26 1.48 -4.63
N VAL A 18 6.51 0.51 -5.17
CA VAL A 18 7.07 -0.66 -5.87
C VAL A 18 7.80 -0.23 -7.15
N VAL A 19 7.17 0.63 -7.96
CA VAL A 19 7.78 1.14 -9.20
C VAL A 19 9.03 1.96 -8.91
N LEU A 20 8.99 2.83 -7.89
CA LEU A 20 10.15 3.63 -7.49
C LEU A 20 11.30 2.76 -6.99
N ALA A 21 11.01 1.75 -6.15
CA ALA A 21 12.04 0.83 -5.68
C ALA A 21 12.67 0.05 -6.84
N ASN A 22 11.87 -0.41 -7.79
CA ASN A 22 12.36 -1.08 -9.00
C ASN A 22 13.22 -0.15 -9.88
N ALA A 23 12.82 1.12 -10.03
CA ALA A 23 13.61 2.12 -10.75
C ALA A 23 14.97 2.38 -10.07
N ILE A 24 15.02 2.40 -8.73
CA ILE A 24 16.27 2.53 -7.97
C ILE A 24 17.16 1.30 -8.20
N PHE A 25 16.61 0.08 -8.18
CA PHE A 25 17.38 -1.14 -8.44
C PHE A 25 17.93 -1.20 -9.88
N GLN A 26 17.18 -0.70 -10.86
CA GLN A 26 17.66 -0.54 -12.24
C GLN A 26 18.78 0.49 -12.32
N ALA A 27 18.65 1.64 -11.65
CA ALA A 27 19.68 2.67 -11.60
C ALA A 27 20.99 2.17 -10.97
N LEU A 28 20.90 1.23 -10.03
CA LEU A 28 22.05 0.57 -9.39
C LEU A 28 22.60 -0.63 -10.20
N ASN A 29 22.07 -0.91 -11.39
CA ASN A 29 22.38 -2.10 -12.20
C ASN A 29 22.15 -3.45 -11.48
N ILE A 30 21.30 -3.47 -10.45
CA ILE A 30 20.97 -4.68 -9.68
C ILE A 30 19.83 -5.46 -10.36
N ALA A 31 18.94 -4.76 -11.07
CA ALA A 31 17.78 -5.34 -11.74
C ALA A 31 17.72 -4.95 -13.22
N SER A 32 17.22 -5.84 -14.07
CA SER A 32 16.97 -5.58 -15.49
C SER A 32 15.73 -4.71 -15.70
N GLU A 33 15.67 -4.02 -16.85
CA GLU A 33 14.49 -3.27 -17.25
C GLU A 33 13.23 -4.15 -17.21
N VAL A 34 12.19 -3.65 -16.54
CA VAL A 34 10.93 -4.37 -16.39
C VAL A 34 9.97 -4.00 -17.52
N PRO A 35 9.59 -4.97 -18.39
CA PRO A 35 8.66 -4.70 -19.48
C PRO A 35 7.31 -4.17 -18.98
N MET A 36 6.68 -3.29 -19.75
CA MET A 36 5.39 -2.65 -19.40
C MET A 36 4.28 -3.62 -18.98
N LYS A 37 4.30 -4.86 -19.50
CA LYS A 37 3.38 -5.94 -19.10
C LYS A 37 3.49 -6.30 -17.62
N TYR A 38 4.69 -6.29 -17.05
CA TYR A 38 4.90 -6.57 -15.63
C TYR A 38 4.46 -5.41 -14.75
N SER A 39 4.55 -4.15 -15.22
CA SER A 39 4.00 -3.00 -14.49
C SER A 39 2.48 -3.09 -14.35
N LEU A 40 1.77 -3.52 -15.39
CA LEU A 40 0.32 -3.80 -15.31
C LEU A 40 0.02 -4.94 -14.34
N TYR A 41 0.89 -5.95 -14.29
CA TYR A 41 0.75 -7.06 -13.35
C TYR A 41 0.95 -6.63 -11.90
N ILE A 42 1.96 -5.78 -11.64
CA ILE A 42 2.21 -5.18 -10.31
C ILE A 42 1.00 -4.35 -9.87
N PHE A 43 0.41 -3.56 -10.77
CA PHE A 43 -0.78 -2.78 -10.48
C PHE A 43 -1.99 -3.68 -10.17
N LEU A 44 -2.19 -4.75 -10.93
CA LEU A 44 -3.28 -5.68 -10.69
C LEU A 44 -3.14 -6.39 -9.34
N VAL A 45 -1.92 -6.82 -8.99
CA VAL A 45 -1.63 -7.43 -7.68
C VAL A 45 -1.83 -6.42 -6.55
N SER A 46 -1.40 -5.16 -6.71
CA SER A 46 -1.62 -4.13 -5.69
C SER A 46 -3.11 -3.82 -5.50
N SER A 47 -3.89 -3.79 -6.58
CA SER A 47 -5.35 -3.60 -6.49
C SER A 47 -6.03 -4.77 -5.80
N VAL A 48 -5.59 -6.02 -6.03
CA VAL A 48 -6.11 -7.20 -5.32
C VAL A 48 -5.80 -7.13 -3.83
N ILE A 49 -4.58 -6.72 -3.46
CA ILE A 49 -4.18 -6.50 -2.05
C ILE A 49 -5.07 -5.43 -1.41
N ALA A 50 -5.24 -4.28 -2.07
CA ALA A 50 -6.08 -3.19 -1.56
C ALA A 50 -7.55 -3.60 -1.43
N PHE A 51 -8.05 -4.44 -2.34
CA PHE A 51 -9.40 -5.00 -2.28
C PHE A 51 -9.55 -6.00 -1.12
N LEU A 52 -8.57 -6.88 -0.90
CA LEU A 52 -8.58 -7.80 0.24
C LEU A 52 -8.57 -7.02 1.55
N MET A 53 -7.66 -6.06 1.72
CA MET A 53 -7.63 -5.18 2.89
C MET A 53 -8.94 -4.43 3.13
N PHE A 54 -9.64 -4.04 2.06
CA PHE A 54 -10.95 -3.42 2.17
C PHE A 54 -11.99 -4.40 2.73
N LEU A 55 -12.00 -5.65 2.24
CA LEU A 55 -12.89 -6.70 2.74
C LEU A 55 -12.56 -7.06 4.20
N THR A 56 -11.30 -7.33 4.54
CA THR A 56 -10.89 -7.67 5.90
C THR A 56 -11.16 -6.54 6.89
N ASP A 57 -11.00 -5.27 6.49
CA ASP A 57 -11.39 -4.14 7.34
C ASP A 57 -12.90 -4.03 7.56
N GLN A 58 -13.71 -4.56 6.64
CA GLN A 58 -15.16 -4.59 6.77
C GLN A 58 -15.63 -5.72 7.69
N PHE A 59 -14.93 -6.86 7.70
CA PHE A 59 -15.29 -8.04 8.49
C PHE A 59 -14.62 -8.11 9.87
N ILE A 60 -13.40 -7.59 10.04
CA ILE A 60 -12.61 -7.73 11.28
C ILE A 60 -12.62 -6.41 12.06
N VAL A 61 -13.45 -6.36 13.10
CA VAL A 61 -13.65 -5.19 13.97
C VAL A 61 -12.81 -5.26 15.27
N SER A 62 -12.06 -6.34 15.50
CA SER A 62 -11.40 -6.58 16.80
C SER A 62 -9.88 -6.33 16.81
N ASN A 63 -9.41 -5.76 17.94
CA ASN A 63 -8.03 -5.52 18.39
C ASN A 63 -6.97 -5.12 17.33
N GLY A 64 -6.37 -3.94 17.50
CA GLY A 64 -5.38 -3.38 16.56
C GLY A 64 -4.21 -4.29 16.19
N ILE A 65 -3.82 -5.22 17.08
CA ILE A 65 -2.78 -6.23 16.81
C ILE A 65 -3.26 -7.28 15.80
N VAL A 66 -4.48 -7.81 15.99
CA VAL A 66 -5.08 -8.80 15.09
C VAL A 66 -5.27 -8.20 13.70
N LYS A 67 -5.73 -6.94 13.67
CA LYS A 67 -5.88 -6.18 12.43
C LYS A 67 -4.54 -6.02 11.67
N GLY A 68 -3.45 -5.74 12.38
CA GLY A 68 -2.13 -5.63 11.78
C GLY A 68 -1.61 -6.95 11.18
N ILE A 69 -1.82 -8.07 11.88
CA ILE A 69 -1.44 -9.41 11.37
C ILE A 69 -2.25 -9.75 10.10
N VAL A 70 -3.54 -9.45 10.10
CA VAL A 70 -4.42 -9.68 8.95
C VAL A 70 -3.97 -8.84 7.75
N HIS A 71 -3.64 -7.58 7.94
CA HIS A 71 -3.12 -6.74 6.84
C HIS A 71 -1.83 -7.28 6.25
N ILE A 72 -0.93 -7.83 7.07
CA ILE A 72 0.27 -8.49 6.56
C ILE A 72 -0.12 -9.71 5.71
N LEU A 73 -1.09 -10.51 6.15
CA LEU A 73 -1.59 -11.65 5.37
C LEU A 73 -2.27 -11.20 4.06
N ASP A 74 -3.02 -10.10 4.08
CA ASP A 74 -3.66 -9.54 2.87
C ASP A 74 -2.65 -9.06 1.83
N VAL A 75 -1.43 -8.70 2.23
CA VAL A 75 -0.31 -8.43 1.31
C VAL A 75 0.33 -9.72 0.84
N LEU A 76 0.64 -10.64 1.76
CA LEU A 76 1.39 -11.84 1.45
C LEU A 76 0.59 -12.80 0.57
N VAL A 77 -0.68 -13.06 0.88
CA VAL A 77 -1.50 -14.05 0.15
C VAL A 77 -1.54 -13.75 -1.36
N PRO A 78 -1.88 -12.52 -1.83
CA PRO A 78 -1.87 -12.19 -3.26
C PRO A 78 -0.49 -12.26 -3.91
N VAL A 79 0.56 -11.83 -3.20
CA VAL A 79 1.93 -11.86 -3.72
C VAL A 79 2.39 -13.31 -3.96
N PHE A 80 2.10 -14.20 -3.01
CA PHE A 80 2.41 -15.64 -3.16
C PHE A 80 1.52 -16.32 -4.20
N LEU A 81 0.22 -16.04 -4.24
CA LEU A 81 -0.69 -16.60 -5.24
C LEU A 81 -0.27 -16.21 -6.66
N SER A 82 0.07 -14.92 -6.82
CA SER A 82 0.56 -14.35 -8.07
C SER A 82 1.83 -15.05 -8.57
N ASN A 83 2.79 -15.26 -7.67
CA ASN A 83 4.03 -15.96 -8.00
C ASN A 83 3.77 -17.44 -8.33
N MET A 84 2.91 -18.11 -7.56
CA MET A 84 2.51 -19.50 -7.80
C MET A 84 1.88 -19.70 -9.19
N LEU A 85 1.04 -18.75 -9.64
CA LEU A 85 0.41 -18.79 -10.96
C LEU A 85 1.40 -18.57 -12.11
N GLN A 86 2.50 -17.84 -11.88
CA GLN A 86 3.49 -17.54 -12.93
C GLN A 86 4.58 -18.62 -13.07
N SER A 87 5.06 -19.19 -11.97
CA SER A 87 6.33 -19.94 -11.98
C SER A 87 6.22 -21.43 -11.61
N GLY A 88 5.03 -21.92 -11.23
CA GLY A 88 4.88 -23.34 -10.86
C GLY A 88 5.73 -23.72 -9.65
N PHE A 89 5.36 -23.23 -8.47
CA PHE A 89 5.81 -23.67 -7.13
C PHE A 89 7.28 -24.15 -7.00
N GLN A 90 8.25 -23.31 -7.38
CA GLN A 90 9.66 -23.50 -7.01
C GLN A 90 10.20 -22.30 -6.21
N LEU A 91 9.47 -21.89 -5.18
CA LEU A 91 9.95 -20.86 -4.26
C LEU A 91 10.95 -21.47 -3.28
N LYS A 92 12.23 -21.13 -3.43
CA LYS A 92 13.22 -21.47 -2.39
C LYS A 92 12.93 -20.65 -1.13
N LEU A 93 13.25 -21.23 0.03
CA LEU A 93 12.99 -20.62 1.34
C LEU A 93 13.65 -19.24 1.49
N ILE A 94 14.79 -19.04 0.84
CA ILE A 94 15.53 -17.76 0.81
C ILE A 94 14.79 -16.70 -0.03
N GLU A 95 14.33 -17.06 -1.23
CA GLU A 95 13.56 -16.16 -2.10
C GLU A 95 12.26 -15.73 -1.41
N THR A 96 11.64 -16.67 -0.70
CA THR A 96 10.45 -16.45 0.12
C THR A 96 10.69 -15.39 1.22
N LEU A 97 11.81 -15.51 1.95
CA LEU A 97 12.21 -14.55 2.97
C LEU A 97 12.48 -13.16 2.40
N ILE A 98 13.10 -13.08 1.23
CA ILE A 98 13.36 -11.80 0.53
C ILE A 98 12.03 -11.14 0.15
N VAL A 99 11.08 -11.90 -0.42
CA VAL A 99 9.76 -11.38 -0.79
C VAL A 99 8.99 -10.88 0.43
N ILE A 100 9.02 -11.61 1.54
CA ILE A 100 8.39 -11.18 2.80
C ILE A 100 9.03 -9.88 3.30
N GLY A 101 10.36 -9.81 3.35
CA GLY A 101 11.09 -8.62 3.81
C GLY A 101 10.79 -7.39 2.96
N PHE A 102 10.77 -7.55 1.64
CA PHE A 102 10.46 -6.47 0.71
C PHE A 102 9.00 -6.02 0.81
N SER A 103 8.08 -6.96 0.98
CA SER A 103 6.65 -6.67 1.19
C SER A 103 6.42 -5.86 2.47
N LEU A 104 7.09 -6.22 3.56
CA LEU A 104 7.03 -5.48 4.83
C LEU A 104 7.63 -4.07 4.70
N ALA A 105 8.75 -3.93 3.99
CA ALA A 105 9.37 -2.61 3.75
C ALA A 105 8.43 -1.68 2.98
N ILE A 106 7.80 -2.18 1.90
CA ILE A 106 6.82 -1.40 1.13
C ILE A 106 5.60 -1.06 1.98
N TYR A 107 5.07 -2.01 2.74
CA TYR A 107 3.94 -1.76 3.64
C TYR A 107 4.26 -0.63 4.63
N GLY A 108 5.47 -0.62 5.20
CA GLY A 108 5.95 0.45 6.06
C GLY A 108 6.01 1.82 5.35
N ILE A 109 6.52 1.86 4.12
CA ILE A 109 6.58 3.10 3.31
C ILE A 109 5.17 3.62 3.02
N VAL A 110 4.25 2.75 2.60
CA VAL A 110 2.86 3.12 2.31
C VAL A 110 2.17 3.63 3.56
N TYR A 111 2.34 2.96 4.70
CA TYR A 111 1.82 3.40 5.99
C TYR A 111 2.34 4.79 6.37
N LEU A 112 3.64 5.04 6.18
CA LEU A 112 4.27 6.34 6.45
C LEU A 112 3.70 7.44 5.53
N MET A 113 3.61 7.19 4.21
CA MET A 113 3.02 8.14 3.26
C MET A 113 1.57 8.47 3.61
N MET A 114 0.84 7.45 4.08
CA MET A 114 -0.53 7.62 4.52
C MET A 114 -0.62 8.50 5.77
N TYR A 115 0.24 8.25 6.76
CA TYR A 115 0.31 9.05 7.99
C TYR A 115 0.61 10.53 7.70
N LEU A 116 1.58 10.81 6.81
CA LEU A 116 1.91 12.17 6.37
C LEU A 116 0.73 12.84 5.66
N SER A 117 0.08 12.11 4.75
CA SER A 117 -1.08 12.63 4.00
C SER A 117 -2.29 12.92 4.91
N TYR A 118 -2.47 12.15 5.98
CA TYR A 118 -3.50 12.43 6.99
C TYR A 118 -3.17 13.69 7.79
N ARG A 119 -1.92 13.82 8.23
CA ARG A 119 -1.47 14.99 8.99
C ARG A 119 -1.65 16.30 8.21
N GLU A 120 -1.35 16.29 6.91
CA GLU A 120 -1.57 17.46 6.05
C GLU A 120 -3.06 17.80 5.87
N LYS A 121 -3.91 16.78 5.71
CA LYS A 121 -5.37 16.98 5.60
C LYS A 121 -5.95 17.55 6.87
N ASP A 122 -5.51 17.06 8.03
CA ASP A 122 -5.96 17.56 9.33
C ASP A 122 -5.50 19.00 9.57
N ALA A 123 -4.27 19.34 9.19
CA ALA A 123 -3.77 20.72 9.26
C ALA A 123 -4.60 21.68 8.38
N LYS A 124 -4.88 21.30 7.12
CA LYS A 124 -5.73 22.10 6.21
C LYS A 124 -7.17 22.20 6.68
N LEU A 125 -7.73 21.15 7.28
CA LEU A 125 -9.08 21.17 7.87
C LEU A 125 -9.13 22.16 9.03
N ASN A 126 -8.12 22.14 9.91
CA ASN A 126 -8.07 23.03 11.08
C ASN A 126 -7.95 24.51 10.67
N GLU A 127 -7.13 24.81 9.66
CA GLU A 127 -7.07 26.15 9.07
C GLU A 127 -8.42 26.59 8.48
N SER A 128 -9.12 25.68 7.81
CA SER A 128 -10.43 25.96 7.20
C SER A 128 -11.49 26.27 8.25
N ILE A 129 -11.48 25.53 9.37
CA ILE A 129 -12.37 25.76 10.52
C ILE A 129 -12.06 27.11 11.18
N GLN A 130 -10.78 27.46 11.36
CA GLN A 130 -10.39 28.77 11.89
C GLN A 130 -10.82 29.91 10.98
N LYS A 131 -10.65 29.78 9.65
CA LYS A 131 -11.12 30.78 8.68
C LYS A 131 -12.65 30.96 8.70
N MET A 132 -13.41 29.87 8.86
CA MET A 132 -14.87 29.93 9.00
C MET A 132 -15.29 30.59 10.33
N ARG A 133 -14.64 30.26 11.44
CA ARG A 133 -14.90 30.88 12.75
C ARG A 133 -14.59 32.38 12.74
N ALA A 134 -13.46 32.77 12.14
CA ALA A 134 -13.06 34.18 12.00
C ALA A 134 -14.02 34.99 11.12
N LYS A 135 -14.60 34.38 10.07
CA LYS A 135 -15.67 35.01 9.27
C LYS A 135 -16.98 35.16 10.04
N LYS A 136 -17.34 34.18 10.88
CA LYS A 136 -18.57 34.19 11.68
C LYS A 136 -18.55 35.19 12.84
N GLN A 137 -17.36 35.59 13.30
CA GLN A 137 -17.17 36.56 14.37
C GLN A 137 -17.07 38.02 13.87
N LYS A 138 -16.97 38.21 12.54
CA LYS A 138 -16.94 39.52 11.86
C LYS A 138 -18.27 39.88 11.17
N SER A 139 -19.27 39.01 11.26
CA SER A 139 -20.66 39.25 10.84
C SER A 139 -21.53 39.42 12.07
#